data_AF-A0A0J6YT71-F1
#
_entry.id   AF-A0A0J6YT71-F1
#
_cell.length_a   1.000
_cell.length_b   1.000
_cell.length_c   1.000
_cell.angle_alpha   90.00
_cell.angle_beta   90.00
_cell.angle_gamma   90.00
#
_symmetry.space_group_name_H-M   'P 1'
#
loop_
_entity.id
_entity.type
_entity.pdbx_description
1 polymer ?
#
loop_
_entity_poly.entity_id
_entity_poly.type
_entity_poly.pdbx_seq_one_letter_code
_entity_poly.pdbx_strand_id
1 'polypeptide(L)'
;MPTKRTLRGEITYSQAKERDGNVVHELSYTGEQAKFYTRIYRNRDAISELVAHHLGICPAACQVEEPKKWMSGSFNLCVPVNVNALRRVIMRFPLPYRVGENFRPGNADEKFTSREHLPFLTQLWHSLKCTFRKLLRLPLPSRLVQHPTAIPNKLGPYLLIDFIEETDGRMLSDDWHDKYDDNQTLRMNLFRNLANVILTLSHKPLPKIGSFTIDNNGFLRLENRPLSADSTIVENEETTLDIPRDRVYHTVDSYVK
;
A
#
# COMPACT_ATOMS: atom_id res chain seq x y z
N MET A 1 -36.27 -12.12 10.10
CA MET A 1 -35.21 -12.18 11.13
C MET A 1 -34.50 -10.83 11.17
N PRO A 2 -34.02 -10.34 12.33
CA PRO A 2 -33.29 -9.08 12.39
C PRO A 2 -32.00 -9.16 11.58
N THR A 3 -31.70 -8.10 10.83
CA THR A 3 -30.48 -7.95 10.03
C THR A 3 -29.55 -6.92 10.66
N LYS A 4 -28.25 -7.04 10.38
CA LYS A 4 -27.25 -6.01 10.69
C LYS A 4 -26.56 -5.56 9.40
N ARG A 5 -26.10 -4.31 9.36
CA ARG A 5 -25.45 -3.73 8.17
C ARG A 5 -23.93 -3.88 8.24
N THR A 6 -23.35 -4.45 7.20
CA THR A 6 -21.89 -4.50 6.93
C THR A 6 -21.55 -3.64 5.72
N LEU A 7 -20.27 -3.50 5.39
CA LEU A 7 -19.84 -2.88 4.12
C LEU A 7 -20.28 -3.68 2.87
N ARG A 8 -20.54 -4.98 3.02
CA ARG A 8 -20.97 -5.87 1.93
C ARG A 8 -22.50 -5.95 1.79
N GLY A 9 -23.25 -5.24 2.64
CA GLY A 9 -24.72 -5.29 2.70
C GLY A 9 -25.26 -5.80 4.03
N GLU A 10 -26.55 -6.07 4.07
CA GLU A 10 -27.22 -6.62 5.25
C GLU A 10 -26.92 -8.10 5.45
N ILE A 11 -26.82 -8.53 6.71
CA ILE A 11 -26.55 -9.92 7.09
C ILE A 11 -27.45 -10.36 8.25
N THR A 12 -27.97 -11.58 8.18
CA THR A 12 -28.68 -12.24 9.28
C THR A 12 -27.72 -13.07 10.14
N TYR A 13 -28.17 -13.48 11.33
CA TYR A 13 -27.37 -14.38 12.18
C TYR A 13 -27.10 -15.75 11.53
N SER A 14 -28.09 -16.33 10.82
CA SER A 14 -27.90 -17.61 10.13
C SER A 14 -26.85 -17.51 9.03
N GLN A 15 -26.88 -16.44 8.23
CA GLN A 15 -25.86 -16.18 7.22
C GLN A 15 -24.49 -15.92 7.83
N ALA A 16 -24.42 -15.22 8.97
CA ALA A 16 -23.16 -14.98 9.66
C ALA A 16 -22.52 -16.27 10.19
N LYS A 17 -23.32 -17.26 10.61
CA LYS A 17 -22.82 -18.58 11.05
C LYS A 17 -22.18 -19.40 9.95
N GLU A 18 -22.59 -19.19 8.71
CA GLU A 18 -22.10 -19.93 7.54
C GLU A 18 -20.86 -19.26 6.90
N ARG A 19 -20.38 -18.13 7.45
CA ARG A 19 -19.21 -17.42 6.95
C ARG A 19 -17.96 -17.73 7.78
N ASP A 20 -16.86 -17.96 7.08
CA ASP A 20 -15.52 -18.15 7.66
C ASP A 20 -14.83 -16.84 8.07
N GLY A 21 -15.52 -15.69 8.01
CA GLY A 21 -14.97 -14.37 8.32
C GLY A 21 -15.39 -13.83 9.68
N ASN A 22 -14.62 -12.89 10.24
CA ASN A 22 -14.94 -12.25 11.50
C ASN A 22 -16.06 -11.20 11.34
N VAL A 23 -17.31 -11.67 11.23
CA VAL A 23 -18.49 -10.81 11.03
C VAL A 23 -18.65 -9.76 12.14
N VAL A 24 -18.22 -10.07 13.37
CA VAL A 24 -18.25 -9.10 14.49
C VAL A 24 -17.37 -7.90 14.18
N HIS A 25 -16.16 -8.15 13.69
CA HIS A 25 -15.24 -7.10 13.25
C HIS A 25 -15.79 -6.37 12.01
N GLU A 26 -16.39 -7.08 11.05
CA GLU A 26 -17.00 -6.47 9.84
C GLU A 26 -18.11 -5.46 10.16
N LEU A 27 -18.88 -5.70 11.24
CA LEU A 27 -19.94 -4.80 11.67
C LEU A 27 -19.40 -3.43 12.15
N SER A 28 -18.17 -3.39 12.67
CA SER A 28 -17.54 -2.14 13.12
C SER A 28 -17.12 -1.22 11.96
N TYR A 29 -16.83 -1.80 10.80
CA TYR A 29 -16.23 -1.08 9.67
C TYR A 29 -17.06 0.08 9.16
N THR A 30 -18.38 -0.02 9.20
CA THR A 30 -19.28 1.04 8.72
C THR A 30 -19.08 2.34 9.50
N GLY A 31 -18.99 2.25 10.83
CA GLY A 31 -18.75 3.38 11.71
C GLY A 31 -17.34 3.93 11.58
N GLU A 32 -16.34 3.04 11.55
CA GLU A 32 -14.93 3.45 11.41
C GLU A 32 -14.64 4.10 10.06
N GLN A 33 -15.24 3.61 8.98
CA GLN A 33 -15.15 4.23 7.65
C GLN A 33 -15.72 5.65 7.68
N ALA A 34 -16.93 5.85 8.21
CA ALA A 34 -17.55 7.17 8.28
C ALA A 34 -16.71 8.17 9.08
N LYS A 35 -16.16 7.73 10.24
CA LYS A 35 -15.23 8.54 11.05
C LYS A 35 -13.98 8.92 10.26
N PHE A 36 -13.36 7.94 9.60
CA PHE A 36 -12.13 8.16 8.83
C PHE A 36 -12.35 9.12 7.66
N TYR A 37 -13.40 8.92 6.87
CA TYR A 37 -13.69 9.76 5.70
C TYR A 37 -13.99 11.20 6.11
N THR A 38 -14.76 11.36 7.20
CA THR A 38 -15.03 12.67 7.80
C THR A 38 -13.72 13.34 8.26
N ARG A 39 -12.80 12.59 8.87
CA ARG A 39 -11.49 13.10 9.27
C ARG A 39 -10.68 13.59 8.07
N ILE A 40 -10.57 12.78 7.01
CA ILE A 40 -9.83 13.15 5.80
C ILE A 40 -10.45 14.39 5.15
N TYR A 41 -11.78 14.44 5.03
CA TYR A 41 -12.47 15.58 4.43
C TYR A 41 -12.29 16.90 5.20
N ARG A 42 -12.36 16.83 6.54
CA ARG A 42 -12.14 17.99 7.41
C ARG A 42 -10.71 18.53 7.35
N ASN A 43 -9.74 17.69 6.98
CA ASN A 43 -8.32 18.04 6.93
C ASN A 43 -7.79 18.14 5.48
N ARG A 44 -8.65 18.41 4.50
CA ARG A 44 -8.24 18.54 3.08
C ARG A 44 -7.21 19.64 2.83
N ASP A 45 -7.22 20.71 3.62
CA ASP A 45 -6.23 21.78 3.48
C ASP A 45 -4.83 21.26 3.85
N ALA A 46 -4.73 20.40 4.88
CA ALA A 46 -3.48 19.72 5.24
C ALA A 46 -3.02 18.72 4.16
N ILE A 47 -3.96 18.11 3.41
CA ILE A 47 -3.62 17.28 2.24
C ILE A 47 -2.94 18.13 1.18
N SER A 48 -3.52 19.28 0.83
CA SER A 48 -2.92 20.23 -0.12
C SER A 48 -1.54 20.70 0.33
N GLU A 49 -1.37 21.06 1.61
CA GLU A 49 -0.09 21.47 2.17
C GLU A 49 0.97 20.37 2.07
N LEU A 50 0.61 19.13 2.40
CA LEU A 50 1.53 18.00 2.34
C LEU A 50 1.93 17.65 0.91
N VAL A 51 0.98 17.64 -0.02
CA VAL A 51 1.27 17.42 -1.45
C VAL A 51 2.19 18.52 -1.97
N ALA A 52 1.90 19.79 -1.65
CA ALA A 52 2.72 20.91 -2.06
C ALA A 52 4.14 20.83 -1.49
N HIS A 53 4.27 20.42 -0.23
CA HIS A 53 5.56 20.16 0.41
C HIS A 53 6.37 19.09 -0.33
N HIS A 54 5.76 17.94 -0.64
CA HIS A 54 6.43 16.86 -1.37
C HIS A 54 6.83 17.25 -2.79
N LEU A 55 6.04 18.08 -3.45
CA LEU A 55 6.28 18.52 -4.81
C LEU A 55 7.14 19.80 -4.90
N GLY A 56 7.47 20.43 -3.77
CA GLY A 56 8.26 21.66 -3.73
C GLY A 56 7.55 22.87 -4.36
N ILE A 57 6.22 22.95 -4.25
CA ILE A 57 5.38 24.00 -4.86
C ILE A 57 4.54 24.74 -3.82
N CYS A 58 3.83 25.80 -4.24
CA CYS A 58 2.93 26.55 -3.38
C CYS A 58 1.66 25.75 -3.03
N PRO A 59 1.18 25.71 -1.77
CA PRO A 59 -0.06 25.03 -1.40
C PRO A 59 -1.30 25.48 -2.19
N ALA A 60 -1.35 26.74 -2.62
CA ALA A 60 -2.46 27.27 -3.44
C ALA A 60 -2.54 26.62 -4.83
N ALA A 61 -1.46 25.97 -5.29
CA ALA A 61 -1.44 25.22 -6.55
C ALA A 61 -1.99 23.79 -6.40
N CYS A 62 -2.28 23.33 -5.18
CA CYS A 62 -2.79 22.01 -4.89
C CYS A 62 -4.26 22.08 -4.45
N GLN A 63 -5.14 21.48 -5.25
CA GLN A 63 -6.57 21.42 -4.94
C GLN A 63 -7.02 19.97 -4.80
N VAL A 64 -7.47 19.60 -3.61
CA VAL A 64 -8.07 18.29 -3.34
C VAL A 64 -9.40 18.16 -4.08
N GLU A 65 -9.59 17.04 -4.77
CA GLU A 65 -10.84 16.76 -5.50
C GLU A 65 -12.02 16.49 -4.54
N GLU A 66 -13.23 16.68 -5.05
CA GLU A 66 -14.46 16.44 -4.28
C GLU A 66 -14.60 14.97 -3.85
N PRO A 67 -15.24 14.68 -2.69
CA PRO A 67 -15.43 13.31 -2.20
C PRO A 67 -16.07 12.35 -3.20
N LYS A 68 -16.90 12.84 -4.12
CA LYS A 68 -17.52 12.04 -5.18
C LYS A 68 -16.50 11.42 -6.15
N LYS A 69 -15.33 12.05 -6.29
CA LYS A 69 -14.21 11.59 -7.12
C LYS A 69 -13.18 10.78 -6.34
N TRP A 70 -13.36 10.59 -5.04
CA TRP A 70 -12.45 9.77 -4.24
C TRP A 70 -12.66 8.30 -4.60
N MET A 71 -11.56 7.56 -4.69
CA MET A 71 -11.59 6.14 -5.00
C MET A 71 -11.36 5.36 -3.71
N SER A 72 -12.21 4.36 -3.45
CA SER A 72 -12.07 3.51 -2.27
C SER A 72 -11.89 2.07 -2.70
N GLY A 73 -10.79 1.47 -2.26
CA GLY A 73 -10.62 0.02 -2.27
C GLY A 73 -11.02 -0.61 -0.94
N SER A 74 -10.76 -1.90 -0.80
CA SER A 74 -11.00 -2.62 0.45
C SER A 74 -10.05 -2.23 1.59
N PHE A 75 -8.85 -1.75 1.28
CA PHE A 75 -7.80 -1.43 2.26
C PHE A 75 -7.34 0.01 2.22
N ASN A 76 -7.75 0.79 1.21
CA ASN A 76 -7.20 2.11 0.98
C ASN A 76 -8.27 3.10 0.53
N LEU A 77 -8.13 4.34 0.97
CA LEU A 77 -8.80 5.51 0.42
C LEU A 77 -7.80 6.29 -0.44
N CYS A 78 -8.15 6.52 -1.69
CA CYS A 78 -7.34 7.29 -2.64
C CYS A 78 -8.02 8.64 -2.88
N VAL A 79 -7.30 9.71 -2.56
CA VAL A 79 -7.75 11.10 -2.69
C VAL A 79 -6.97 11.77 -3.82
N PRO A 80 -7.61 12.05 -4.97
CA PRO A 80 -6.95 12.77 -6.04
C PRO A 80 -6.74 14.25 -5.67
N VAL A 81 -5.61 14.80 -6.09
CA VAL A 81 -5.23 16.20 -5.89
C VAL A 81 -4.77 16.78 -7.23
N ASN A 82 -5.44 17.84 -7.66
CA ASN A 82 -5.06 18.62 -8.83
C ASN A 82 -3.86 19.48 -8.49
N VAL A 83 -2.84 19.45 -9.35
CA VAL A 83 -1.60 20.22 -9.20
C VAL A 83 -1.41 21.12 -10.41
N ASN A 84 -1.40 22.44 -10.17
CA ASN A 84 -1.28 23.47 -11.22
C ASN A 84 -2.33 23.37 -12.35
N ALA A 85 -3.45 22.66 -12.15
CA ALA A 85 -4.43 22.32 -13.19
C ALA A 85 -3.83 21.59 -14.43
N LEU A 86 -2.61 21.08 -14.34
CA LEU A 86 -1.89 20.42 -15.44
C LEU A 86 -1.74 18.93 -15.22
N ARG A 87 -1.62 18.50 -13.96
CA ARG A 87 -1.44 17.10 -13.60
C ARG A 87 -2.21 16.77 -12.33
N ARG A 88 -2.45 15.49 -12.13
CA ARG A 88 -3.05 14.97 -10.91
C ARG A 88 -2.11 14.02 -10.20
N VAL A 89 -2.16 14.06 -8.89
CA VAL A 89 -1.51 13.07 -8.03
C VAL A 89 -2.58 12.43 -7.14
N ILE A 90 -2.32 11.24 -6.63
CA ILE A 90 -3.19 10.53 -5.70
C ILE A 90 -2.47 10.43 -4.37
N MET A 91 -3.12 10.94 -3.32
CA MET A 91 -2.74 10.64 -1.96
C MET A 91 -3.55 9.43 -1.48
N ARG A 92 -2.88 8.30 -1.33
CA ARG A 92 -3.45 7.03 -0.89
C ARG A 92 -3.24 6.88 0.61
N PHE A 93 -4.32 6.65 1.34
CA PHE A 93 -4.32 6.39 2.78
C PHE A 93 -4.71 4.92 3.04
N PRO A 94 -3.90 4.14 3.76
CA PRO A 94 -4.37 2.87 4.30
C PRO A 94 -5.53 3.12 5.27
N LEU A 95 -6.53 2.24 5.24
CA LEU A 95 -7.69 2.29 6.12
C LEU A 95 -7.33 1.64 7.46
N PRO A 96 -7.20 2.40 8.57
CA PRO A 96 -6.65 1.90 9.83
C PRO A 96 -7.41 0.68 10.38
N TYR A 97 -8.74 0.68 10.21
CA TYR A 97 -9.64 -0.40 10.62
C TYR A 97 -9.57 -1.66 9.73
N ARG A 98 -8.85 -1.63 8.60
CA ARG A 98 -8.65 -2.78 7.69
C ARG A 98 -7.23 -3.33 7.72
N VAL A 99 -6.28 -2.54 8.21
CA VAL A 99 -4.86 -2.91 8.33
C VAL A 99 -4.45 -3.24 9.77
N GLY A 100 -5.41 -3.26 10.69
CA GLY A 100 -5.17 -3.60 12.10
C GLY A 100 -4.34 -2.58 12.87
N GLU A 101 -4.30 -1.31 12.42
CA GLU A 101 -3.45 -0.27 13.03
C GLU A 101 -3.84 0.01 14.50
N ASN A 102 -5.13 -0.10 14.82
CA ASN A 102 -5.62 0.14 16.18
C ASN A 102 -5.12 -0.93 17.18
N PHE A 103 -5.03 -2.19 16.73
CA PHE A 103 -4.57 -3.32 17.55
C PHE A 103 -3.04 -3.49 17.49
N ARG A 104 -2.43 -3.16 16.35
CA ARG A 104 -0.98 -3.24 16.11
C ARG A 104 -0.47 -1.93 15.49
N PRO A 105 -0.17 -0.93 16.35
CA PRO A 105 0.37 0.34 15.89
C PRO A 105 1.65 0.15 15.06
N GLY A 106 1.77 0.90 13.96
CA GLY A 106 2.89 0.83 13.03
C GLY A 106 2.69 -0.14 11.86
N ASN A 107 1.57 -0.87 11.79
CA ASN A 107 1.23 -1.68 10.61
C ASN A 107 1.03 -0.81 9.35
N ALA A 108 0.59 0.43 9.54
CA ALA A 108 0.36 1.39 8.47
C ALA A 108 1.53 2.36 8.27
N ASP A 109 2.62 2.30 9.05
CA ASP A 109 3.73 3.27 9.01
C ASP A 109 4.57 3.17 7.72
N GLU A 110 4.07 3.81 6.66
CA GLU A 110 4.76 3.96 5.38
C GLU A 110 5.38 5.36 5.28
N LYS A 111 6.66 5.50 5.65
CA LYS A 111 7.40 6.78 5.55
C LYS A 111 8.62 6.66 4.67
N PHE A 112 8.45 6.27 3.42
CA PHE A 112 9.54 6.16 2.45
C PHE A 112 9.31 7.06 1.24
N THR A 113 10.39 7.60 0.68
CA THR A 113 10.39 8.32 -0.59
C THR A 113 11.53 7.83 -1.47
N SER A 114 11.42 8.07 -2.78
CA SER A 114 12.51 7.84 -3.70
C SER A 114 13.67 8.78 -3.38
N ARG A 115 14.90 8.28 -3.48
CA ARG A 115 16.13 9.08 -3.38
C ARG A 115 16.08 10.36 -4.24
N GLU A 116 15.44 10.28 -5.40
CA GLU A 116 15.38 11.37 -6.39
C GLU A 116 14.63 12.60 -5.87
N HIS A 117 13.76 12.43 -4.87
CA HIS A 117 13.00 13.52 -4.26
C HIS A 117 13.69 14.13 -3.03
N LEU A 118 14.88 13.65 -2.64
CA LEU A 118 15.61 14.20 -1.50
C LEU A 118 16.43 15.43 -1.89
N PRO A 119 16.77 16.32 -0.94
CA PRO A 119 17.71 17.41 -1.19
C PRO A 119 19.06 16.89 -1.71
N PHE A 120 19.71 17.65 -2.58
CA PHE A 120 20.97 17.27 -3.24
C PHE A 120 22.05 16.78 -2.26
N LEU A 121 22.21 17.45 -1.11
CA LEU A 121 23.18 17.05 -0.08
C LEU A 121 22.89 15.66 0.48
N THR A 122 21.62 15.34 0.73
CA THR A 122 21.20 14.02 1.21
C THR A 122 21.39 12.96 0.12
N GLN A 123 21.12 13.30 -1.15
CA GLN A 123 21.41 12.40 -2.27
C GLN A 123 22.91 12.12 -2.41
N LEU A 124 23.75 13.14 -2.25
CA LEU A 124 25.21 13.02 -2.30
C LEU A 124 25.72 12.16 -1.15
N TRP A 125 25.28 12.42 0.08
CA TRP A 125 25.60 11.62 1.25
C TRP A 125 25.18 10.16 1.09
N HIS A 126 23.96 9.91 0.62
CA HIS A 126 23.47 8.56 0.34
C HIS A 126 24.34 7.87 -0.72
N SER A 127 24.74 8.59 -1.76
CA SER A 127 25.61 8.06 -2.83
C SER A 127 27.01 7.73 -2.29
N LEU A 128 27.61 8.61 -1.48
CA LEU A 128 28.89 8.36 -0.81
C LEU A 128 28.80 7.15 0.12
N LYS A 129 27.75 7.06 0.95
CA LYS A 129 27.47 5.92 1.83
C LYS A 129 27.37 4.62 1.02
N CYS A 130 26.65 4.62 -0.10
CA CYS A 130 26.55 3.45 -0.98
C CYS A 130 27.90 3.07 -1.61
N THR A 131 28.66 4.04 -2.11
CA THR A 131 29.98 3.80 -2.71
C THR A 131 30.96 3.22 -1.69
N PHE A 132 31.02 3.80 -0.50
CA PHE A 132 31.86 3.32 0.60
C PHE A 132 31.48 1.91 1.04
N ARG A 133 30.17 1.63 1.21
CA ARG A 133 29.71 0.28 1.57
C ARG A 133 29.96 -0.74 0.47
N LYS A 134 29.82 -0.36 -0.79
CA LYS A 134 30.16 -1.20 -1.95
C LYS A 134 31.65 -1.55 -1.94
N LEU A 135 32.51 -0.57 -1.64
CA LEU A 135 33.96 -0.78 -1.49
C LEU A 135 34.27 -1.79 -0.37
N LEU A 136 33.55 -1.71 0.75
CA LEU A 136 33.68 -2.64 1.88
C LEU A 136 32.87 -3.96 1.72
N ARG A 137 32.22 -4.20 0.58
CA ARG A 137 31.33 -5.37 0.34
C ARG A 137 30.22 -5.55 1.39
N LEU A 138 29.74 -4.45 1.96
CA LEU A 138 28.64 -4.44 2.91
C LEU A 138 27.28 -4.38 2.19
N PRO A 139 26.17 -4.83 2.83
CA PRO A 139 24.82 -4.69 2.28
C PRO A 139 24.51 -3.25 1.90
N LEU A 140 23.82 -3.04 0.77
CA LEU A 140 23.43 -1.72 0.29
C LEU A 140 22.00 -1.38 0.72
N PRO A 141 21.72 -0.13 1.12
CA PRO A 141 20.36 0.32 1.33
C PRO A 141 19.60 0.33 0.00
N SER A 142 18.27 0.20 0.09
CA SER A 142 17.39 0.32 -1.06
C SER A 142 17.36 1.76 -1.59
N ARG A 143 16.70 1.97 -2.72
CA ARG A 143 16.46 3.32 -3.27
C ARG A 143 15.37 4.09 -2.50
N LEU A 144 14.64 3.40 -1.64
CA LEU A 144 13.63 3.96 -0.77
C LEU A 144 14.30 4.40 0.53
N VAL A 145 14.24 5.69 0.79
CA VAL A 145 14.84 6.31 1.98
C VAL A 145 13.71 6.79 2.86
N GLN A 146 13.90 6.68 4.17
CA GLN A 146 12.92 7.20 5.11
C GLN A 146 12.73 8.70 4.87
N HIS A 147 11.48 9.14 4.67
CA HIS A 147 11.19 10.56 4.48
C HIS A 147 11.20 11.26 5.84
N PRO A 148 12.11 12.22 6.08
CA PRO A 148 12.10 13.03 7.30
C PRO A 148 11.00 14.10 7.16
N THR A 149 9.74 13.75 7.39
CA THR A 149 8.68 14.76 7.47
C THR A 149 8.68 15.39 8.86
N ALA A 150 9.11 16.66 8.94
CA ALA A 150 9.01 17.48 10.16
C ALA A 150 7.58 18.01 10.39
N ILE A 151 6.68 17.86 9.41
CA ILE A 151 5.29 18.29 9.51
C ILE A 151 4.53 17.28 10.38
N PRO A 152 3.88 17.72 11.48
CA PRO A 152 3.01 16.87 12.27
C PRO A 152 1.89 16.30 11.38
N ASN A 153 1.99 15.02 11.06
CA ASN A 153 1.04 14.38 10.16
C ASN A 153 -0.24 14.01 10.91
N LYS A 154 -1.20 14.94 10.95
CA LYS A 154 -2.52 14.73 11.55
C LYS A 154 -3.39 13.73 10.76
N LEU A 155 -3.02 13.39 9.52
CA LEU A 155 -3.79 12.53 8.65
C LEU A 155 -3.53 11.04 8.89
N GLY A 156 -2.38 10.71 9.49
CA GLY A 156 -1.86 9.35 9.55
C GLY A 156 -1.06 9.00 8.28
N PRO A 157 -0.56 7.76 8.17
CA PRO A 157 0.30 7.36 7.07
C PRO A 157 -0.37 7.48 5.71
N TYR A 158 0.43 7.70 4.66
CA TYR A 158 -0.02 7.85 3.30
C TYR A 158 1.08 7.55 2.29
N LEU A 159 0.67 7.28 1.06
CA LEU A 159 1.53 7.18 -0.12
C LEU A 159 1.09 8.23 -1.15
N LEU A 160 2.04 9.00 -1.67
CA LEU A 160 1.81 9.92 -2.79
C LEU A 160 2.30 9.28 -4.09
N ILE A 161 1.41 9.13 -5.06
CA ILE A 161 1.71 8.55 -6.39
C ILE A 161 1.11 9.42 -7.49
N ASP A 162 1.61 9.26 -8.71
CA ASP A 162 1.02 9.92 -9.88
C ASP A 162 -0.37 9.34 -10.17
N PHE A 163 -1.28 10.21 -10.64
CA PHE A 163 -2.57 9.79 -11.17
C PHE A 163 -2.39 9.36 -12.63
N ILE A 164 -2.82 8.15 -12.97
CA ILE A 164 -2.81 7.69 -14.37
C ILE A 164 -4.12 8.15 -15.01
N GLU A 165 -4.01 9.05 -15.98
CA GLU A 165 -5.16 9.57 -16.73
C GLU A 165 -5.75 8.50 -17.65
N GLU A 166 -7.06 8.57 -17.93
CA GLU A 166 -7.72 7.63 -18.84
C GLU A 166 -7.15 7.65 -20.27
N THR A 167 -6.52 8.77 -20.64
CA THR A 167 -5.79 8.93 -21.91
C THR A 167 -4.50 8.13 -21.95
N ASP A 168 -3.86 7.96 -20.78
CA ASP A 168 -2.56 7.27 -20.64
C ASP A 168 -2.76 5.77 -20.43
N GLY A 169 -3.86 5.38 -19.79
CA GLY A 169 -4.22 3.99 -19.60
C GLY A 169 -5.59 3.81 -18.95
N ARG A 170 -6.24 2.69 -19.26
CA ARG A 170 -7.47 2.25 -18.58
C ARG A 170 -7.17 1.08 -17.67
N MET A 171 -7.94 0.94 -16.59
CA MET A 171 -7.83 -0.21 -15.71
C MET A 171 -8.21 -1.47 -16.48
N LEU A 172 -7.38 -2.50 -16.35
CA LEU A 172 -7.60 -3.78 -17.03
C LEU A 172 -8.96 -4.41 -16.67
N SER A 173 -9.47 -4.18 -15.46
CA SER A 173 -10.79 -4.69 -15.03
C SER A 173 -11.94 -4.15 -15.87
N ASP A 174 -11.79 -2.95 -16.41
CA ASP A 174 -12.89 -2.22 -17.04
C ASP A 174 -13.08 -2.66 -18.49
N ASP A 175 -12.01 -3.11 -19.15
CA ASP A 175 -12.00 -3.52 -20.54
C ASP A 175 -11.56 -4.97 -20.76
N TRP A 176 -11.37 -5.75 -19.67
CA TRP A 176 -10.94 -7.15 -19.74
C TRP A 176 -11.82 -7.97 -20.67
N HIS A 177 -13.13 -8.05 -20.36
CA HIS A 177 -14.05 -8.92 -21.09
C HIS A 177 -14.17 -8.54 -22.56
N ASP A 178 -14.16 -7.24 -22.85
CA ASP A 178 -14.30 -6.73 -24.21
C ASP A 178 -13.03 -6.97 -25.04
N LYS A 179 -11.83 -6.89 -24.43
CA LYS A 179 -10.56 -6.97 -25.18
C LYS A 179 -9.86 -8.31 -25.09
N TYR A 180 -10.25 -9.19 -24.16
CA TYR A 180 -9.53 -10.44 -23.90
C TYR A 180 -9.55 -11.39 -25.09
N ASP A 181 -10.73 -11.60 -25.68
CA ASP A 181 -10.88 -12.47 -26.85
C ASP A 181 -10.60 -11.73 -28.16
N ASP A 182 -10.95 -10.44 -28.25
CA ASP A 182 -10.83 -9.66 -29.48
C ASP A 182 -9.41 -9.17 -29.77
N ASN A 183 -8.54 -9.05 -28.75
CA ASN A 183 -7.19 -8.50 -28.92
C ASN A 183 -6.08 -9.45 -28.43
N GLN A 184 -5.74 -10.40 -29.31
CA GLN A 184 -4.68 -11.37 -29.06
C GLN A 184 -3.33 -10.72 -28.69
N THR A 185 -3.00 -9.57 -29.27
CA THR A 185 -1.73 -8.86 -28.99
C THR A 185 -1.68 -8.36 -27.55
N LEU A 186 -2.75 -7.73 -27.05
CA LEU A 186 -2.81 -7.27 -25.66
C LEU A 186 -2.73 -8.44 -24.69
N ARG A 187 -3.46 -9.52 -24.97
CA ARG A 187 -3.43 -10.74 -24.17
C ARG A 187 -2.02 -11.34 -24.11
N MET A 188 -1.38 -11.50 -25.27
CA MET A 188 -0.01 -12.02 -25.36
C MET A 188 1.00 -11.13 -24.62
N ASN A 189 0.85 -9.80 -24.71
CA ASN A 189 1.70 -8.87 -23.99
C ASN A 189 1.55 -9.01 -22.48
N LEU A 190 0.31 -9.09 -21.96
CA LEU A 190 0.06 -9.27 -20.54
C LEU A 190 0.71 -10.56 -20.02
N PHE A 191 0.43 -11.71 -20.64
CA PHE A 191 0.97 -12.99 -20.21
C PHE A 191 2.48 -13.06 -20.33
N ARG A 192 3.06 -12.53 -21.41
CA ARG A 192 4.52 -12.45 -21.58
C ARG A 192 5.17 -11.58 -20.51
N ASN A 193 4.59 -10.42 -20.20
CA ASN A 193 5.12 -9.53 -19.17
C ASN A 193 5.02 -10.17 -17.78
N LEU A 194 3.89 -10.82 -17.46
CA LEU A 194 3.73 -11.55 -16.20
C LEU A 194 4.74 -12.69 -16.08
N ALA A 195 4.92 -13.48 -17.15
CA ALA A 195 5.92 -14.55 -17.20
C ALA A 195 7.34 -14.00 -17.00
N ASN A 196 7.69 -12.89 -17.66
CA ASN A 196 8.98 -12.24 -17.49
C ASN A 196 9.21 -11.77 -16.05
N VAL A 197 8.20 -11.22 -15.38
CA VAL A 197 8.30 -10.83 -13.96
C VAL A 197 8.56 -12.07 -13.08
N ILE A 198 7.77 -13.12 -13.25
CA ILE A 198 7.91 -14.37 -12.48
C ILE A 198 9.29 -14.99 -12.68
N LEU A 199 9.76 -15.09 -13.93
CA LEU A 199 11.08 -15.63 -14.27
C LEU A 199 12.21 -14.75 -13.72
N THR A 200 12.09 -13.42 -13.84
CA THR A 200 13.10 -12.50 -13.32
C THR A 200 13.25 -12.62 -11.80
N LEU A 201 12.13 -12.76 -11.08
CA LEU A 201 12.15 -13.00 -9.64
C LEU A 201 12.70 -14.38 -9.29
N SER A 202 12.35 -15.43 -10.03
CA SER A 202 12.84 -16.80 -9.76
C SER A 202 14.33 -16.99 -10.06
N HIS A 203 14.90 -16.20 -10.97
CA HIS A 203 16.34 -16.21 -11.26
C HIS A 203 17.22 -15.68 -10.13
N LYS A 204 16.64 -15.10 -9.07
CA LYS A 204 17.36 -14.65 -7.87
C LYS A 204 17.13 -15.64 -6.73
N PRO A 205 18.05 -16.61 -6.49
CA PRO A 205 17.87 -17.55 -5.40
C PRO A 205 17.85 -16.81 -4.07
N LEU A 206 16.78 -17.03 -3.30
CA LEU A 206 16.65 -16.49 -1.96
C LEU A 206 17.19 -17.51 -0.94
N PRO A 207 17.90 -17.07 0.11
CA PRO A 207 18.51 -17.97 1.10
C PRO A 207 17.50 -18.64 2.03
N LYS A 208 16.24 -18.19 2.01
CA LYS A 208 15.13 -18.64 2.85
C LYS A 208 13.80 -18.19 2.25
N ILE A 209 12.71 -18.79 2.70
CA ILE A 209 11.33 -18.46 2.37
C ILE A 209 10.79 -17.58 3.51
N GLY A 210 10.27 -16.41 3.14
CA GLY A 210 9.78 -15.38 4.05
C GLY A 210 9.22 -14.22 3.26
N SER A 211 8.85 -13.14 3.96
CA SER A 211 8.46 -11.87 3.35
C SER A 211 9.55 -10.82 3.50
N PHE A 212 9.63 -9.96 2.50
CA PHE A 212 10.54 -8.83 2.51
C PHE A 212 10.00 -7.69 3.37
N THR A 213 10.88 -7.09 4.16
CA THR A 213 10.63 -5.86 4.91
C THR A 213 11.68 -4.82 4.53
N ILE A 214 11.33 -3.55 4.64
CA ILE A 214 12.29 -2.44 4.56
C ILE A 214 12.43 -1.89 5.97
N ASP A 215 13.64 -1.94 6.52
CA ASP A 215 13.88 -1.39 7.86
C ASP A 215 13.91 0.14 7.84
N ASN A 216 13.87 0.76 9.03
CA ASN A 216 13.92 2.22 9.18
C ASN A 216 15.19 2.86 8.59
N ASN A 217 16.23 2.06 8.33
CA ASN A 217 17.47 2.51 7.69
C ASN A 217 17.44 2.34 6.15
N GLY A 218 16.32 1.89 5.59
CA GLY A 218 16.10 1.68 4.16
C GLY A 218 16.66 0.36 3.63
N PHE A 219 17.07 -0.59 4.48
CA PHE A 219 17.59 -1.89 4.01
C PHE A 219 16.47 -2.88 3.77
N LEU A 220 16.54 -3.55 2.60
CA LEU A 220 15.68 -4.68 2.29
C LEU A 220 16.15 -5.92 3.05
N ARG A 221 15.25 -6.52 3.82
CA ARG A 221 15.49 -7.69 4.66
C ARG A 221 14.48 -8.77 4.37
N LEU A 222 14.89 -10.03 4.46
CA LEU A 222 14.02 -11.19 4.33
C LEU A 222 13.91 -11.85 5.70
N GLU A 223 13.09 -11.29 6.58
CA GLU A 223 13.12 -11.61 8.02
C GLU A 223 11.73 -11.87 8.63
N ASN A 224 10.67 -11.70 7.84
CA ASN A 224 9.30 -11.90 8.31
C ASN A 224 8.72 -13.18 7.70
N ARG A 225 7.69 -13.74 8.32
CA ARG A 225 7.04 -14.97 7.85
C ARG A 225 6.45 -14.79 6.45
N PRO A 226 6.29 -15.88 5.67
CA PRO A 226 5.65 -15.82 4.37
C PRO A 226 4.29 -15.14 4.47
N LEU A 227 4.04 -14.19 3.56
CA LEU A 227 2.78 -13.44 3.52
C LEU A 227 1.86 -14.04 2.47
N SER A 228 0.67 -14.45 2.89
CA SER A 228 -0.47 -14.70 2.02
C SER A 228 -1.50 -13.59 2.23
N ALA A 229 -2.33 -13.34 1.22
CA ALA A 229 -3.40 -12.36 1.33
C ALA A 229 -4.36 -12.73 2.48
N ASP A 230 -4.81 -13.99 2.52
CA ASP A 230 -5.79 -14.45 3.52
C ASP A 230 -5.25 -14.37 4.95
N SER A 231 -4.01 -14.83 5.18
CA SER A 231 -3.40 -14.75 6.52
C SER A 231 -3.23 -13.30 6.97
N THR A 232 -2.93 -12.38 6.06
CA THR A 232 -2.82 -10.94 6.38
C THR A 232 -4.19 -10.36 6.75
N ILE A 233 -5.24 -10.76 6.03
CA ILE A 233 -6.61 -10.28 6.28
C ILE A 233 -7.08 -10.74 7.65
N VAL A 234 -6.99 -12.03 7.97
CA VAL A 234 -7.46 -12.53 9.26
C VAL A 234 -6.64 -11.97 10.43
N GLU A 235 -5.33 -11.77 10.24
CA GLU A 235 -4.49 -11.14 11.27
C GLU A 235 -4.89 -9.67 11.53
N ASN A 236 -5.29 -8.93 10.48
CA ASN A 236 -5.80 -7.57 10.63
C ASN A 236 -7.17 -7.52 11.32
N GLU A 237 -7.90 -8.64 11.33
CA GLU A 237 -9.18 -8.82 12.05
C GLU A 237 -8.98 -9.43 13.45
N GLU A 238 -7.80 -9.20 14.03
CA GLU A 238 -7.41 -9.62 15.38
C GLU A 238 -7.33 -11.14 15.58
N THR A 239 -7.34 -11.92 14.49
CA THR A 239 -7.19 -13.37 14.58
C THR A 239 -5.73 -13.73 14.72
N THR A 240 -5.38 -14.45 15.78
CA THR A 240 -4.01 -14.92 15.99
C THR A 240 -3.67 -16.01 14.98
N LEU A 241 -2.48 -15.93 14.42
CA LEU A 241 -1.91 -16.97 13.58
C LEU A 241 -0.92 -17.80 14.40
N ASP A 242 -0.93 -19.11 14.21
CA ASP A 242 -0.01 -20.04 14.88
C ASP A 242 1.45 -19.95 14.39
N ILE A 243 1.71 -19.05 13.43
CA ILE A 243 3.03 -18.81 12.84
C ILE A 243 3.56 -17.48 13.40
N PRO A 244 4.66 -17.48 14.19
CA PRO A 244 5.28 -16.25 14.67
C PRO A 244 5.70 -15.31 13.53
N ARG A 245 5.69 -13.99 13.75
CA ARG A 245 6.03 -13.00 12.71
C ARG A 245 7.46 -13.14 12.20
N ASP A 246 8.43 -13.39 13.07
CA ASP A 246 9.84 -13.55 12.72
C ASP A 246 10.20 -14.94 12.14
N ARG A 247 9.21 -15.82 11.95
CA ARG A 247 9.45 -17.18 11.47
C ARG A 247 9.76 -17.22 9.98
N VAL A 248 10.98 -17.58 9.64
CA VAL A 248 11.42 -17.88 8.26
C VAL A 248 11.67 -19.36 8.08
N TYR A 249 11.66 -19.82 6.82
CA TYR A 249 11.82 -21.23 6.49
C TYR A 249 13.03 -21.41 5.57
N HIS A 250 13.91 -22.37 5.86
CA HIS A 250 15.12 -22.59 5.07
C HIS A 250 14.93 -23.62 3.94
N THR A 251 13.86 -24.42 4.00
CA THR A 251 13.54 -25.42 2.99
C THR A 251 12.05 -25.39 2.66
N VAL A 252 11.70 -25.85 1.46
CA VAL A 252 10.29 -25.99 1.03
C VAL A 252 9.56 -26.97 1.94
N ASP A 253 10.20 -28.08 2.31
CA ASP A 253 9.59 -29.08 3.20
C ASP A 253 9.23 -28.51 4.57
N SER A 254 10.01 -27.57 5.10
CA SER A 254 9.70 -26.92 6.37
C SER A 254 8.54 -25.93 6.27
N TYR A 255 8.27 -25.41 5.07
CA TYR A 255 7.22 -24.43 4.81
C TYR A 255 5.87 -25.09 4.49
N VAL A 256 5.88 -26.22 3.78
CA VAL A 256 4.66 -26.93 3.34
C VAL A 256 4.09 -27.83 4.44
N LYS A 257 4.88 -28.17 5.47
CA LYS A 257 4.46 -28.95 6.65
C LYS A 257 3.88 -28.07 7.74
#